data_AF-A0A3S4U7U1-F1
#
_entry.id   AF-A0A3S4U7U1-F1
#
_cell.length_a   1.000
_cell.length_b   1.000
_cell.length_c   1.000
_cell.angle_alpha   90.00
_cell.angle_beta   90.00
_cell.angle_gamma   90.00
#
_symmetry.space_group_name_H-M   'P 1'
#
loop_
_entity.id
_entity.type
_entity.pdbx_description
1 polymer ?
#
loop_
_entity_poly.entity_id
_entity_poly.type
_entity_poly.pdbx_seq_one_letter_code
_entity_poly.pdbx_strand_id
1 'polypeptide(L)'
;MAHLDDTPRLIGELSIPAFNNHNVFMWECPDLLKLADKDIFIWSPQGKGRETHQFQNNYHATYAIGQLNGDVLEAVHIAELDQGFDFYAPQTFGGLENKKNTIMFGWIGLPDLTYPTDKFKWHSALTMPREVRIENHRIYQRPIAKIYENMTALSARTLQEKPR
;
A
#
# COMPACT_ATOMS: atom_id res chain seq x y z
N MET A 1 2.89 27.01 5.37
CA MET A 1 1.91 25.98 4.96
C MET A 1 0.77 26.72 4.29
N ALA A 2 0.25 26.20 3.18
CA ALA A 2 -1.01 26.70 2.63
C ALA A 2 -2.12 26.48 3.67
N HIS A 3 -3.02 27.44 3.83
CA HIS A 3 -4.19 27.28 4.69
C HIS A 3 -5.16 26.30 4.01
N LEU A 4 -5.90 25.51 4.80
CA LEU A 4 -6.89 24.57 4.24
C LEU A 4 -7.97 25.29 3.41
N ASP A 5 -8.19 26.58 3.68
CA ASP A 5 -9.19 27.42 3.02
C ASP A 5 -8.66 28.11 1.75
N ASP A 6 -7.38 27.93 1.40
CA ASP A 6 -6.79 28.51 0.19
C ASP A 6 -7.37 27.87 -1.07
N THR A 7 -7.56 28.66 -2.13
CA THR A 7 -7.98 28.13 -3.44
C THR A 7 -6.95 27.12 -3.96
N PRO A 8 -7.35 25.88 -4.31
CA PRO A 8 -6.44 24.90 -4.89
C PRO A 8 -5.78 25.44 -6.15
N ARG A 9 -4.47 25.26 -6.27
CA ARG A 9 -3.68 25.62 -7.45
C ARG A 9 -2.72 24.51 -7.80
N LEU A 10 -2.41 24.37 -9.08
CA LEU A 10 -1.38 23.45 -9.56
C LEU A 10 -0.01 23.92 -9.03
N ILE A 11 0.70 23.04 -8.34
CA ILE A 11 2.04 23.30 -7.81
C ILE A 11 3.14 22.59 -8.61
N GLY A 12 2.80 21.54 -9.35
CA GLY A 12 3.73 20.72 -10.11
C GLY A 12 3.16 19.32 -10.37
N GLU A 13 3.95 18.49 -11.03
CA GLU A 13 3.65 17.08 -11.28
C GLU A 13 4.65 16.22 -10.52
N LEU A 14 4.17 15.41 -9.57
CA LEU A 14 5.05 14.52 -8.81
C LEU A 14 5.75 13.54 -9.75
N SER A 15 7.08 13.50 -9.68
CA SER A 15 7.92 12.61 -10.48
C SER A 15 8.72 11.65 -9.59
N ILE A 16 8.90 10.42 -10.07
CA ILE A 16 9.72 9.39 -9.43
C ILE A 16 10.66 8.84 -10.51
N PRO A 17 11.83 9.46 -10.74
CA PRO A 17 12.72 9.07 -11.84
C PRO A 17 13.15 7.60 -11.83
N ALA A 18 13.22 6.99 -10.64
CA ALA A 18 13.58 5.59 -10.46
C ALA A 18 12.47 4.60 -10.86
N PHE A 19 11.24 5.07 -11.10
CA PHE A 19 10.12 4.22 -11.51
C PHE A 19 9.94 4.25 -13.04
N ASN A 20 10.03 3.08 -13.67
CA ASN A 20 9.87 2.98 -15.12
C ASN A 20 8.39 3.06 -15.54
N ASN A 21 8.01 4.20 -16.13
CA ASN A 21 6.68 4.47 -16.64
C ASN A 21 6.43 4.05 -18.10
N HIS A 22 7.35 3.34 -18.78
CA HIS A 22 7.28 3.12 -20.24
C HIS A 22 5.92 2.60 -20.76
N ASN A 23 5.28 1.69 -20.03
CA ASN A 23 3.95 1.14 -20.37
C ASN A 23 2.85 1.59 -19.41
N VAL A 24 3.17 2.45 -18.44
CA VAL A 24 2.24 2.91 -17.42
C VAL A 24 1.46 4.09 -17.96
N PHE A 25 0.14 3.98 -18.00
CA PHE A 25 -0.74 5.01 -18.57
C PHE A 25 -1.54 5.78 -17.52
N MET A 26 -1.61 5.28 -16.28
CA MET A 26 -2.32 5.94 -15.17
C MET A 26 -1.71 5.55 -13.82
N TRP A 27 -1.66 6.51 -12.89
CA TRP A 27 -1.40 6.27 -11.47
C TRP A 27 -2.69 6.52 -10.68
N GLU A 28 -3.31 5.46 -10.18
CA GLU A 28 -4.51 5.56 -9.36
C GLU A 28 -4.20 5.58 -7.86
N CYS A 29 -5.16 6.06 -7.07
CA CYS A 29 -5.12 6.05 -5.60
C CYS A 29 -3.78 6.55 -5.01
N PRO A 30 -3.29 7.73 -5.43
CA PRO A 30 -2.04 8.27 -4.89
C PRO A 30 -2.20 8.62 -3.41
N ASP A 31 -1.18 8.30 -2.62
CA ASP A 31 -1.09 8.61 -1.20
C ASP A 31 0.36 9.00 -0.86
N LEU A 32 0.54 10.23 -0.37
CA LEU A 32 1.84 10.80 -0.02
C LEU A 32 1.87 11.09 1.48
N LEU A 33 2.76 10.42 2.19
CA LEU A 33 2.86 10.52 3.64
C LEU A 33 4.31 10.55 4.11
N LYS A 34 4.52 11.08 5.31
CA LYS A 34 5.83 11.05 5.99
C LYS A 34 5.76 10.10 7.18
N LEU A 35 6.63 9.09 7.20
CA LEU A 35 6.88 8.24 8.37
C LEU A 35 8.35 8.40 8.80
N ALA A 36 8.55 8.74 10.06
CA ALA A 36 9.82 9.17 10.63
C ALA A 36 10.45 10.31 9.82
N ASP A 37 11.63 10.09 9.25
CA ASP A 37 12.37 11.03 8.42
C ASP A 37 12.24 10.76 6.91
N LYS A 38 11.37 9.82 6.51
CA LYS A 38 11.20 9.39 5.11
C LYS A 38 9.88 9.85 4.52
N ASP A 39 9.94 10.27 3.27
CA ASP A 39 8.76 10.46 2.44
C ASP A 39 8.42 9.13 1.76
N ILE A 40 7.15 8.75 1.84
CA ILE A 40 6.59 7.57 1.21
C ILE A 40 5.53 8.00 0.23
N PHE A 41 5.60 7.48 -0.98
CA PHE A 41 4.52 7.57 -1.94
C PHE A 41 3.98 6.18 -2.23
N ILE A 42 2.67 6.01 -2.09
CA ILE A 42 1.94 4.79 -2.41
C ILE A 42 1.01 5.12 -3.58
N TRP A 43 0.96 4.27 -4.59
CA TRP A 43 0.07 4.46 -5.73
C TRP A 43 -0.21 3.14 -6.42
N SER A 44 -1.18 3.14 -7.32
CA SER A 44 -1.56 1.97 -8.10
C SER A 44 -1.32 2.21 -9.60
N PRO A 45 -0.12 1.86 -10.13
CA PRO A 45 0.20 2.09 -11.54
C PRO A 45 -0.49 1.06 -12.45
N GLN A 46 -1.30 1.54 -13.39
CA GLN A 46 -1.91 0.72 -14.42
C GLN A 46 -1.02 0.66 -15.67
N GLY A 47 -0.80 -0.55 -16.21
CA GLY A 47 0.06 -0.79 -17.38
C GLY A 47 1.50 -1.18 -17.06
N LYS A 48 1.87 -1.30 -15.77
CA LYS A 48 3.19 -1.84 -15.38
C LYS A 48 3.34 -3.27 -15.90
N GLY A 49 4.38 -3.49 -16.72
CA GLY A 49 4.69 -4.83 -17.24
C GLY A 49 5.08 -5.79 -16.12
N ARG A 50 4.63 -7.05 -16.26
CA ARG A 50 4.97 -8.15 -15.35
C ARG A 50 6.48 -8.43 -15.36
N GLU A 51 7.02 -8.77 -14.19
CA GLU A 51 8.42 -9.19 -14.02
C GLU A 51 8.47 -10.69 -13.67
N THR A 52 9.66 -11.25 -13.46
CA THR A 52 9.79 -12.70 -13.17
C THR A 52 9.08 -13.11 -11.87
N HIS A 53 9.13 -12.25 -10.84
CA HIS A 53 8.58 -12.54 -9.51
C HIS A 53 7.79 -11.37 -8.90
N GLN A 54 7.56 -10.32 -9.67
CA GLN A 54 6.84 -9.12 -9.24
C GLN A 54 5.84 -8.71 -10.30
N PHE A 55 4.83 -7.95 -9.87
CA PHE A 55 3.82 -7.37 -10.74
C PHE A 55 3.03 -8.44 -11.51
N GLN A 56 2.56 -9.50 -10.83
CA GLN A 56 1.84 -10.62 -11.46
C GLN A 56 0.33 -10.44 -11.70
N ASN A 57 -0.36 -9.67 -10.85
CA ASN A 57 -1.75 -9.24 -11.05
C ASN A 57 -1.91 -8.43 -12.36
N ASN A 58 -3.13 -8.10 -12.74
CA ASN A 58 -3.38 -7.22 -13.88
C ASN A 58 -3.05 -5.76 -13.55
N TYR A 59 -3.35 -5.33 -12.32
CA TYR A 59 -2.90 -4.05 -11.74
C TYR A 59 -2.41 -4.25 -10.31
N HIS A 60 -1.59 -3.32 -9.83
CA HIS A 60 -0.83 -3.46 -8.59
C HIS A 60 -0.87 -2.20 -7.75
N ALA A 61 -0.71 -2.37 -6.43
CA ALA A 61 -0.31 -1.29 -5.54
C ALA A 61 1.21 -1.32 -5.34
N THR A 62 1.85 -0.18 -5.49
CA THR A 62 3.31 0.04 -5.38
C THR A 62 3.59 1.08 -4.30
N TYR A 63 4.76 1.02 -3.70
CA TYR A 63 5.26 2.09 -2.85
C TYR A 63 6.71 2.46 -3.19
N ALA A 64 7.05 3.71 -2.94
CA ALA A 64 8.40 4.26 -2.99
C ALA A 64 8.75 4.87 -1.62
N ILE A 65 9.96 4.62 -1.14
CA ILE A 65 10.52 5.28 0.04
C ILE A 65 11.69 6.14 -0.42
N GLY A 66 11.73 7.40 0.01
CA GLY A 66 12.76 8.34 -0.43
C GLY A 66 12.75 9.65 0.35
N GLN A 67 13.23 10.69 -0.32
CA GLN A 67 13.08 12.08 0.10
C GLN A 67 12.40 12.88 -1.00
N LEU A 68 11.42 13.70 -0.62
CA LEU A 68 10.72 14.57 -1.55
C LEU A 68 11.43 15.94 -1.62
N ASN A 69 12.02 16.24 -2.78
CA ASN A 69 12.66 17.52 -3.07
C ASN A 69 11.83 18.27 -4.12
N GLY A 70 10.95 19.17 -3.65
CA GLY A 70 9.98 19.84 -4.52
C GLY A 70 8.91 18.87 -5.00
N ASP A 71 8.86 18.64 -6.31
CA ASP A 71 7.98 17.68 -7.00
C ASP A 71 8.71 16.40 -7.42
N VAL A 72 9.97 16.21 -7.01
CA VAL A 72 10.76 15.01 -7.32
C VAL A 72 10.92 14.17 -6.06
N LEU A 73 10.41 12.94 -6.07
CA LEU A 73 10.69 11.96 -5.03
C LEU A 73 11.92 11.13 -5.43
N GLU A 74 13.03 11.39 -4.74
CA GLU A 74 14.28 10.64 -4.87
C GLU A 74 14.14 9.30 -4.12
N ALA A 75 13.60 8.30 -4.80
CA ALA A 75 13.34 6.99 -4.22
C ALA A 75 14.62 6.17 -4.01
N VAL A 76 14.82 5.67 -2.79
CA VAL A 76 15.88 4.71 -2.43
C VAL A 76 15.38 3.26 -2.46
N HIS A 77 14.06 3.05 -2.43
CA HIS A 77 13.44 1.74 -2.55
C HIS A 77 12.08 1.86 -3.23
N ILE A 78 11.76 0.92 -4.12
CA ILE A 78 10.45 0.78 -4.75
C ILE A 78 10.10 -0.71 -4.76
N ALA A 79 8.87 -1.05 -4.38
CA ALA A 79 8.36 -2.42 -4.42
C ALA A 79 6.82 -2.45 -4.47
N GLU A 80 6.26 -3.61 -4.80
CA GLU A 80 4.84 -3.87 -4.59
C GLU A 80 4.49 -3.85 -3.09
N LEU A 81 3.31 -3.32 -2.78
CA LEU A 81 2.85 -3.17 -1.41
C LEU A 81 2.31 -4.48 -0.83
N ASP A 82 1.80 -5.39 -1.67
CA ASP A 82 1.30 -6.70 -1.28
C ASP A 82 1.67 -7.72 -2.38
N GLN A 83 2.00 -8.94 -1.98
CA GLN A 83 2.43 -10.04 -2.86
C GLN A 83 1.32 -11.10 -3.08
N GLY A 84 0.11 -10.83 -2.57
CA GLY A 84 -1.07 -11.64 -2.78
C GLY A 84 -1.74 -11.42 -4.14
N PHE A 85 -2.75 -12.24 -4.40
CA PHE A 85 -3.46 -12.29 -5.68
C PHE A 85 -4.55 -11.22 -5.83
N ASP A 86 -5.02 -10.64 -4.72
CA ASP A 86 -6.14 -9.68 -4.69
C ASP A 86 -5.82 -8.56 -3.68
N PHE A 87 -5.13 -7.52 -4.14
CA PHE A 87 -4.85 -6.32 -3.37
C PHE A 87 -4.67 -5.12 -4.30
N TYR A 88 -5.48 -4.08 -4.10
CA TYR A 88 -5.46 -2.86 -4.90
C TYR A 88 -5.93 -1.64 -4.11
N ALA A 89 -5.76 -0.45 -4.67
CA ALA A 89 -6.29 0.83 -4.16
C ALA A 89 -6.11 1.04 -2.63
N PRO A 90 -4.88 0.93 -2.10
CA PRO A 90 -4.63 1.17 -0.68
C PRO A 90 -4.83 2.64 -0.32
N GLN A 91 -5.22 2.88 0.92
CA GLN A 91 -5.28 4.22 1.51
C GLN A 91 -4.75 4.16 2.94
N THR A 92 -3.87 5.11 3.28
CA THR A 92 -3.36 5.28 4.63
C THR A 92 -4.10 6.39 5.38
N PHE A 93 -4.11 6.28 6.70
CA PHE A 93 -4.70 7.23 7.61
C PHE A 93 -3.69 7.53 8.72
N GLY A 94 -3.01 8.67 8.58
CA GLY A 94 -2.07 9.17 9.57
C GLY A 94 -2.66 10.32 10.40
N GLY A 95 -2.49 10.27 11.71
CA GLY A 95 -2.78 11.36 12.64
C GLY A 95 -1.48 12.09 13.02
N LEU A 96 -1.55 13.43 13.11
CA LEU A 96 -0.43 14.36 13.31
C LEU A 96 0.49 14.08 14.52
N GLU A 97 0.07 13.20 15.43
CA GLU A 97 0.78 12.93 16.68
C GLU A 97 1.72 11.71 16.63
N ASN A 98 1.51 10.74 15.73
CA ASN A 98 2.34 9.53 15.69
C ASN A 98 3.10 9.41 14.37
N LYS A 99 4.32 9.96 14.33
CA LYS A 99 5.17 9.95 13.13
C LYS A 99 5.78 8.58 12.81
N LYS A 100 5.62 7.56 13.66
CA LYS A 100 6.35 6.29 13.52
C LYS A 100 5.59 5.21 12.76
N ASN A 101 4.26 5.29 12.73
CA ASN A 101 3.39 4.33 12.10
C ASN A 101 2.14 5.00 11.53
N THR A 102 1.51 4.35 10.57
CA THR A 102 0.21 4.73 10.03
C THR A 102 -0.69 3.50 9.96
N ILE A 103 -1.99 3.71 9.80
CA ILE A 103 -2.95 2.64 9.53
C ILE A 103 -3.25 2.62 8.04
N MET A 104 -3.33 1.44 7.45
CA MET A 104 -3.67 1.25 6.05
C MET A 104 -4.79 0.23 5.87
N PHE A 105 -5.66 0.52 4.92
CA PHE A 105 -6.58 -0.45 4.32
C PHE A 105 -6.25 -0.61 2.84
N GLY A 106 -6.52 -1.78 2.28
CA GLY A 106 -6.55 -2.02 0.84
C GLY A 106 -7.84 -2.71 0.42
N TRP A 107 -8.16 -2.60 -0.85
CA TRP A 107 -9.24 -3.34 -1.48
C TRP A 107 -8.77 -4.77 -1.81
N ILE A 108 -9.47 -5.78 -1.30
CA ILE A 108 -9.32 -7.18 -1.71
C ILE A 108 -10.16 -7.36 -2.98
N GLY A 109 -9.55 -6.99 -4.09
CA GLY A 109 -10.12 -7.08 -5.42
C GLY A 109 -9.21 -6.39 -6.41
N LEU A 110 -9.43 -6.66 -7.69
CA LEU A 110 -8.72 -6.04 -8.78
C LEU A 110 -9.73 -5.52 -9.82
N PRO A 111 -9.45 -4.36 -10.46
CA PRO A 111 -10.24 -3.90 -11.58
C PRO A 111 -10.26 -4.96 -12.70
N ASP A 112 -11.28 -4.93 -13.55
CA ASP A 112 -11.39 -5.76 -14.76
C ASP A 112 -11.35 -7.30 -14.57
N LEU A 113 -11.52 -7.80 -13.33
CA LEU A 113 -11.66 -9.22 -13.03
C LEU A 113 -13.08 -9.61 -12.62
N THR A 114 -13.38 -10.91 -12.66
CA THR A 114 -14.64 -11.50 -12.17
C THR A 114 -14.38 -12.47 -11.03
N TYR A 115 -15.34 -12.62 -10.13
CA TYR A 115 -15.20 -13.41 -8.91
C TYR A 115 -16.34 -14.44 -8.76
N PRO A 116 -16.10 -15.61 -8.15
CA PRO A 116 -17.15 -16.60 -7.90
C PRO A 116 -18.32 -16.07 -7.06
N THR A 117 -18.11 -15.02 -6.27
CA THR A 117 -19.15 -14.36 -5.46
C THR A 117 -20.09 -13.48 -6.27
N ASP A 118 -19.76 -13.13 -7.51
CA ASP A 118 -20.61 -12.30 -8.39
C ASP A 118 -22.00 -12.91 -8.59
N LYS A 119 -22.10 -14.25 -8.54
CA LYS A 119 -23.39 -14.98 -8.59
C LYS A 119 -24.32 -14.63 -7.41
N PHE A 120 -23.74 -14.20 -6.29
CA PHE A 120 -24.45 -13.74 -5.10
C PHE A 120 -24.64 -12.21 -5.06
N LYS A 121 -24.27 -11.50 -6.14
CA LYS A 121 -24.45 -10.04 -6.30
C LYS A 121 -23.67 -9.18 -5.30
N TRP A 122 -22.55 -9.71 -4.82
CA TRP A 122 -21.54 -8.95 -4.08
C TRP A 122 -20.16 -9.51 -4.43
N HIS A 123 -19.13 -8.69 -4.34
CA HIS A 123 -17.75 -9.15 -4.47
C HIS A 123 -16.81 -8.28 -3.66
N SER A 124 -15.59 -8.79 -3.49
CA SER A 124 -14.51 -8.13 -2.79
C SER A 124 -14.77 -7.84 -1.31
N ALA A 125 -13.75 -7.30 -0.65
CA ALA A 125 -13.80 -6.80 0.72
C ALA A 125 -12.69 -5.77 0.92
N LEU A 126 -12.58 -5.21 2.12
CA LEU A 126 -11.36 -4.53 2.55
C LEU A 126 -10.44 -5.53 3.27
N THR A 127 -9.13 -5.27 3.25
CA THR A 127 -8.19 -5.95 4.12
C THR A 127 -8.49 -5.66 5.59
N MET A 128 -7.94 -6.48 6.49
CA MET A 128 -7.80 -6.03 7.88
C MET A 128 -7.01 -4.71 7.93
N PRO A 129 -7.31 -3.80 8.88
CA PRO A 129 -6.47 -2.63 9.12
C PRO A 129 -5.04 -3.07 9.46
N ARG A 130 -4.08 -2.54 8.71
CA ARG A 130 -2.67 -2.85 8.88
C ARG A 130 -1.94 -1.66 9.49
N GLU A 131 -1.21 -1.89 10.57
CA GLU A 131 -0.16 -0.98 11.01
C GLU A 131 1.01 -1.07 10.03
N VAL A 132 1.41 0.07 9.49
CA VAL A 132 2.53 0.22 8.56
C VAL A 132 3.69 0.91 9.26
N ARG A 133 4.89 0.34 9.12
CA ARG A 133 6.15 0.91 9.64
C ARG A 133 7.29 0.68 8.65
N ILE A 134 8.37 1.45 8.79
CA ILE A 134 9.58 1.30 7.98
C ILE A 134 10.64 0.53 8.79
N GLU A 135 11.24 -0.49 8.18
CA GLU A 135 12.47 -1.13 8.66
C GLU A 135 13.39 -1.39 7.45
N ASN A 136 14.67 -1.03 7.54
CA ASN A 136 15.67 -1.25 6.49
C ASN A 136 15.22 -0.82 5.08
N HIS A 137 14.61 0.37 4.98
CA HIS A 137 14.07 0.93 3.73
C HIS A 137 12.94 0.09 3.09
N ARG A 138 12.25 -0.73 3.86
CA ARG A 138 11.07 -1.48 3.40
C ARG A 138 9.87 -1.19 4.28
N ILE A 139 8.69 -1.26 3.66
CA ILE A 139 7.44 -1.26 4.40
C ILE A 139 7.22 -2.64 5.02
N TYR A 140 6.95 -2.63 6.31
CA TYR A 140 6.47 -3.79 7.06
C TYR A 140 5.05 -3.52 7.52
N GLN A 141 4.23 -4.57 7.46
CA GLN A 141 2.81 -4.50 7.73
C GLN A 141 2.43 -5.60 8.72
N ARG A 142 1.54 -5.27 9.65
CA ARG A 142 0.88 -6.25 10.52
C ARG A 142 -0.54 -5.80 10.82
N PRO A 143 -1.49 -6.70 11.09
CA PRO A 143 -2.80 -6.29 11.60
C PRO A 143 -2.63 -5.45 12.88
N ILE A 144 -3.44 -4.39 13.04
CA ILE A 144 -3.35 -3.53 14.24
C ILE A 144 -3.61 -4.33 15.51
N ALA A 145 -2.98 -3.94 16.62
CA ALA A 145 -3.11 -4.61 17.91
C ALA A 145 -4.59 -4.75 18.37
N LYS A 146 -5.43 -3.76 18.04
CA LYS A 146 -6.85 -3.72 18.39
C LYS A 146 -7.67 -4.91 17.88
N ILE A 147 -7.25 -5.53 16.76
CA ILE A 147 -7.91 -6.74 16.24
C ILE A 147 -7.82 -7.89 17.25
N TYR A 148 -6.67 -8.02 17.92
CA TYR A 148 -6.40 -9.15 18.80
C TYR A 148 -7.06 -9.03 20.18
N GLU A 149 -7.36 -7.81 20.64
CA GLU A 149 -7.97 -7.56 21.95
C GLU A 149 -9.35 -8.24 22.12
N ASN A 150 -10.09 -8.41 21.02
CA ASN A 150 -11.44 -8.96 21.04
C ASN A 150 -11.51 -10.42 20.55
N MET A 151 -10.38 -11.07 20.27
CA MET A 151 -10.39 -12.46 19.85
C MET A 151 -10.55 -13.39 21.04
N THR A 152 -11.75 -13.96 21.18
CA THR A 152 -12.10 -14.88 22.28
C THR A 152 -11.71 -16.34 22.02
N ALA A 153 -11.24 -16.68 20.83
CA ALA A 153 -10.92 -18.04 20.41
C ALA A 153 -9.43 -18.22 20.04
N LEU A 154 -8.52 -17.84 20.94
CA LEU A 154 -7.12 -18.25 20.84
C LEU A 154 -6.97 -19.67 21.42
N SER A 155 -7.06 -20.69 20.58
CA SER A 155 -6.59 -22.03 20.96
C SER A 155 -5.10 -22.13 20.65
N ALA A 156 -4.25 -22.19 21.68
CA ALA A 156 -2.84 -22.52 21.48
C ALA A 156 -2.74 -23.95 20.94
N ARG A 157 -2.26 -24.11 19.70
CA ARG A 157 -1.94 -25.42 19.13
C ARG A 157 -0.43 -25.55 19.07
N THR A 158 0.12 -26.43 19.89
CA THR A 158 1.53 -26.83 19.79
C THR A 158 1.64 -27.80 18.62
N LEU A 159 2.34 -27.41 17.55
CA LEU A 159 2.73 -28.34 16.50
C LEU A 159 3.81 -29.26 17.09
N GLN A 160 3.49 -30.53 17.27
CA GLN A 160 4.51 -31.53 17.58
C GLN A 160 5.36 -31.74 16.33
N GLU A 161 6.67 -31.49 16.41
CA GLU A 161 7.59 -31.87 15.34
C GLU A 161 7.51 -33.39 15.13
N LYS A 162 7.26 -33.79 13.88
CA LYS A 162 7.41 -35.19 13.48
C LYS A 162 8.90 -35.55 13.57
N PRO A 163 9.30 -36.62 14.28
CA PRO A 163 10.66 -37.09 14.21
C PRO A 163 11.00 -37.46 12.77
N ARG A 164 12.19 -37.04 12.32
CA ARG A 164 12.74 -37.34 10.99
C ARG A 164 12.98 -38.84 10.82
#